data_AF-D1MVF7-F1
#
_entry.id   AF-D1MVF7-F1
#
_cell.length_a   1.000
_cell.length_b   1.000
_cell.length_c   1.000
_cell.angle_alpha   90.00
_cell.angle_beta   90.00
_cell.angle_gamma   90.00
#
_symmetry.space_group_name_H-M   'P 1'
#
loop_
_entity.id
_entity.type
_entity.pdbx_description
1 polymer ?
#
loop_
_entity_poly.entity_id
_entity_poly.type
_entity_poly.pdbx_seq_one_letter_code
_entity_poly.pdbx_strand_id
1 'polypeptide(L)' 'VQAKVEANNLPRGCPDVPFTLTRNSCGNSGDGDCKKNYLEKKEKNKRFLSCECKDSHEGQFCHCRYKC' A
#
# COMPACT_ATOMS: atom_id res chain seq x y z
N VAL A 1 -26.55 12.91 -13.44
CA VAL A 1 -25.11 13.23 -13.35
C VAL A 1 -24.48 12.30 -12.33
N GLN A 2 -23.37 11.64 -12.71
CA GLN A 2 -22.36 10.99 -11.84
C GLN A 2 -22.80 9.70 -11.09
N ALA A 3 -22.02 8.63 -10.94
CA ALA A 3 -20.64 8.32 -11.32
C ALA A 3 -20.51 6.78 -11.49
N LYS A 4 -20.22 6.31 -12.70
CA LYS A 4 -19.81 4.91 -12.97
C LYS A 4 -18.64 4.95 -13.97
N VAL A 5 -17.70 5.84 -13.72
CA VAL A 5 -16.56 6.09 -14.61
C VAL A 5 -15.36 5.35 -13.98
N GLU A 6 -14.99 4.26 -14.64
CA GLU A 6 -13.60 3.77 -14.73
C GLU A 6 -12.97 3.02 -13.55
N ALA A 7 -13.66 2.05 -12.94
CA ALA A 7 -12.98 1.06 -12.07
C ALA A 7 -12.25 -0.07 -12.84
N ASN A 8 -12.48 -0.23 -14.15
CA ASN A 8 -12.05 -1.43 -14.89
C ASN A 8 -10.65 -1.34 -15.53
N ASN A 9 -9.98 -0.18 -15.51
CA ASN A 9 -8.66 0.02 -16.13
C ASN A 9 -7.53 0.30 -15.14
N LEU A 10 -7.75 0.16 -13.82
CA LEU A 10 -6.64 0.20 -12.88
C LEU A 10 -5.78 -1.06 -13.09
N PRO A 11 -4.45 -0.92 -13.29
CA PRO A 11 -3.58 -2.07 -13.48
C PRO A 11 -3.80 -3.04 -12.34
N ARG A 12 -4.06 -4.31 -12.69
CA ARG A 12 -4.42 -5.38 -11.75
C ARG A 12 -3.19 -5.69 -10.90
N GLY A 13 -2.98 -4.91 -9.84
CA GLY A 13 -1.84 -5.04 -8.96
C GLY A 13 -1.94 -6.32 -8.15
N CYS A 14 -0.85 -7.09 -8.11
CA CYS A 14 -0.70 -8.23 -7.25
C CYS A 14 -0.48 -7.74 -5.80
N PRO A 15 -1.25 -8.25 -4.81
CA PRO A 15 -1.01 -7.93 -3.41
C PRO A 15 0.34 -8.50 -3.00
N ASP A 16 1.11 -7.72 -2.25
CA ASP A 16 2.33 -8.18 -1.59
C ASP A 16 2.02 -8.62 -0.15
N VAL A 17 3.01 -9.22 0.50
CA VAL A 17 2.86 -9.68 1.88
C VAL A 17 2.72 -8.45 2.78
N PRO A 18 1.66 -8.36 3.60
CA PRO A 18 1.49 -7.23 4.50
C PRO A 18 2.63 -7.22 5.54
N PHE A 19 3.09 -6.03 5.89
CA PHE A 19 4.15 -5.84 6.88
C PHE A 19 3.79 -4.69 7.82
N THR A 20 4.36 -4.70 9.02
CA THR A 20 4.13 -3.66 10.02
C THR A 20 5.23 -2.60 9.94
N LEU A 21 4.89 -1.35 10.26
CA LEU A 21 5.89 -0.31 10.51
C LEU A 21 6.21 -0.30 12.01
N THR A 22 7.37 0.23 12.36
CA THR A 22 7.78 0.43 13.77
C THR A 22 6.98 1.55 14.45
N ARG A 23 6.25 2.38 13.68
CA ARG A 23 5.36 3.42 14.24
C ARG A 23 4.00 2.81 14.59
N ASN A 24 3.37 3.32 15.65
CA ASN A 24 2.18 2.74 16.27
C ASN A 24 0.83 3.12 15.61
N SER A 25 0.80 3.90 14.52
CA SER A 25 -0.46 4.33 13.88
C SER A 25 -0.28 4.79 12.44
N CYS A 26 -1.32 4.65 11.60
CA CYS A 26 -1.31 5.16 10.23
C CYS A 26 -1.26 6.68 10.15
N GLY A 27 -1.89 7.42 11.05
CA GLY A 27 -1.84 8.90 11.03
C GLY A 27 -2.02 9.51 9.63
N ASN A 28 -1.48 10.71 9.39
CA ASN A 28 -1.49 11.34 8.06
C ASN A 28 -0.38 10.85 7.12
N SER A 29 0.65 10.18 7.65
CA SER A 29 1.86 9.83 6.88
C SER A 29 2.04 8.33 6.68
N GLY A 30 1.16 7.48 7.22
CA GLY A 30 1.30 6.03 7.24
C GLY A 30 1.41 5.42 5.85
N ASP A 31 0.60 5.87 4.90
CA ASP A 31 0.69 5.42 3.50
C ASP A 31 2.05 5.77 2.88
N GLY A 32 2.56 6.97 3.19
CA GLY A 32 3.87 7.44 2.74
C GLY A 32 5.01 6.67 3.39
N ASP A 33 4.94 6.40 4.68
CA ASP A 33 5.89 5.58 5.43
C ASP A 33 5.88 4.12 4.94
N CYS A 34 4.69 3.54 4.70
CA CYS A 34 4.52 2.22 4.08
C CYS A 34 5.20 2.17 2.71
N LYS A 35 4.94 3.16 1.86
CA LYS A 35 5.55 3.25 0.53
C LYS A 35 7.07 3.39 0.61
N LYS A 36 7.58 4.25 1.48
CA LYS A 36 9.02 4.46 1.64
C LYS A 36 9.70 3.18 2.13
N ASN A 37 9.18 2.56 3.19
CA ASN A 37 9.71 1.31 3.74
C ASN A 37 9.65 0.17 2.70
N TYR A 38 8.56 0.09 1.94
CA TYR A 38 8.43 -0.87 0.85
C TYR A 38 9.50 -0.66 -0.23
N LEU A 39 9.73 0.58 -0.67
CA LEU A 39 10.77 0.89 -1.66
C LEU A 39 12.20 0.71 -1.14
N GLU A 40 12.43 0.87 0.17
CA GLU A 40 13.73 0.67 0.81
C GLU A 40 14.04 -0.81 1.07
N LYS A 41 13.04 -1.61 1.48
CA LYS A 41 13.21 -3.02 1.86
C LYS A 41 12.94 -4.02 0.74
N LYS A 42 11.99 -3.75 -0.15
CA LYS A 42 11.67 -4.63 -1.28
C LYS A 42 12.45 -4.19 -2.52
N GLU A 43 12.73 -5.15 -3.39
CA GLU A 43 13.46 -4.92 -4.63
C GLU A 43 12.97 -3.68 -5.37
N LYS A 44 13.90 -2.74 -5.62
CA LYS A 44 13.69 -1.53 -6.44
C LYS A 44 13.13 -1.83 -7.84
N ASN A 45 13.19 -3.10 -8.27
CA ASN A 45 12.71 -3.57 -9.57
C ASN A 45 11.22 -3.90 -9.59
N LYS A 46 10.54 -4.05 -8.44
CA LYS A 46 9.08 -4.22 -8.42
C LYS A 46 8.42 -2.87 -8.60
N ARG A 47 7.76 -2.67 -9.75
CA ARG A 47 6.95 -1.47 -10.02
C ARG A 47 5.79 -1.41 -9.03
N PHE A 48 6.00 -0.65 -7.96
CA PHE A 48 5.00 -0.35 -6.95
C PHE A 48 3.79 0.39 -7.55
N LEU A 49 2.57 0.00 -7.18
CA LEU A 49 1.33 0.62 -7.65
C LEU A 49 0.67 1.45 -6.55
N SER A 50 0.37 0.83 -5.41
CA SER A 50 -0.29 1.49 -4.28
C SER A 50 0.07 0.78 -2.96
N CYS A 51 0.13 1.54 -1.87
CA CYS A 51 0.25 1.03 -0.50
C CYS A 51 -0.87 1.71 0.26
N GLU A 52 -1.58 0.94 1.06
CA GLU A 52 -2.55 1.44 2.01
C GLU A 52 -2.11 1.01 3.39
N CYS A 53 -2.17 1.94 4.31
CA CYS A 53 -1.95 1.73 5.71
C CYS A 53 -3.28 1.45 6.39
N LYS A 54 -3.37 0.35 7.13
CA LYS A 54 -4.56 -0.05 7.87
C LYS A 54 -4.23 -0.24 9.34
N ASP A 55 -4.93 0.48 10.20
CA ASP A 55 -4.92 0.20 11.64
C ASP A 55 -5.89 -0.95 11.94
N SER A 56 -5.36 -2.02 12.52
CA SER A 56 -6.11 -3.16 13.04
C SER A 56 -6.02 -3.18 14.57
N HIS A 57 -6.87 -3.98 15.22
CA HIS A 57 -6.85 -4.15 16.68
C HIS A 57 -5.50 -4.67 17.20
N GLU A 58 -4.74 -5.38 16.37
CA GLU A 58 -3.40 -5.89 16.68
C GLU A 58 -2.25 -4.94 16.30
N GLY A 59 -2.56 -3.77 15.74
CA GLY A 59 -1.58 -2.76 15.30
C GLY A 59 -1.74 -2.35 13.85
N GLN A 60 -0.75 -1.63 13.33
CA GLN A 60 -0.73 -1.09 11.97
C GLN A 60 -0.16 -2.07 10.95
N PHE A 61 -0.84 -2.23 9.82
CA PHE A 61 -0.40 -3.06 8.69
C PHE A 61 -0.35 -2.26 7.38
N CYS A 62 0.75 -2.38 6.67
CA CYS A 62 0.93 -1.87 5.32
C CYS A 62 0.51 -2.93 4.30
N HIS A 63 -0.50 -2.60 3.50
CA HIS A 63 -0.99 -3.41 2.39
C HIS A 63 -0.54 -2.80 1.08
N CYS A 64 0.53 -3.33 0.51
CA CYS A 64 1.09 -2.82 -0.73
C CYS A 64 0.77 -3.72 -1.92
N ARG A 65 0.62 -3.12 -3.10
CA ARG A 65 0.37 -3.77 -4.37
C ARG A 65 1.47 -3.38 -5.35
N TYR A 66 1.95 -4.35 -6.10
CA TYR A 66 2.92 -4.16 -7.17
C TYR A 66 2.34 -4.61 -8.50
N LYS A 67 2.94 -4.13 -9.58
CA LYS A 67 2.65 -4.60 -10.93
C LYS A 67 3.27 -5.99 -11.10
N CYS A 68 2.40 -7.00 -11.14
CA CYS A 68 2.59 -8.14 -12.02
C CYS A 68 2.24 -7.69 -13.46
#